data_AF-A0A2W0FT37-F1
#
_entry.id   AF-A0A2W0FT37-F1
#
_cell.length_a   1.000
_cell.length_b   1.000
_cell.length_c   1.000
_cell.angle_alpha   90.00
_cell.angle_beta   90.00
_cell.angle_gamma   90.00
#
_symmetry.space_group_name_H-M   'P 1'
#
loop_
_entity.id
_entity.type
_entity.pdbx_description
1 polymer ?
#
loop_
_entity_poly.entity_id
_entity_poly.type
_entity_poly.pdbx_seq_one_letter_code
_entity_poly.pdbx_strand_id
1 'polypeptide(L)'
;MPRALQTLALLSLSLTLGMAQAETPLFSADGYRTSLYRSPTPTQVEAAQIIDTQGLQALLQAQPRPLLIDVYRRQWLQGRFIDSEPHANLPGSHWLANTGDGELSPEWQGYFSRYLEQLSAGNRQHPLVFYCRADCWLSWNAVKRAAALGYTSLYWYRDGLDAWEAAGLPVVAAQPEAFP
;
A
#
# COMPACT_ATOMS: atom_id res chain seq x y z
N MET A 1 -2.52 -82.11 -4.53
CA MET A 1 -1.33 -81.59 -5.26
C MET A 1 -1.81 -80.99 -6.59
N PRO A 2 -1.25 -79.87 -7.07
CA PRO A 2 -1.80 -78.49 -7.10
C PRO A 2 -2.36 -78.12 -8.52
N ARG A 3 -2.92 -76.95 -8.90
CA ARG A 3 -2.75 -75.51 -8.61
C ARG A 3 -4.07 -74.80 -9.03
N ALA A 4 -4.76 -74.10 -8.14
CA ALA A 4 -4.70 -72.64 -7.90
C ALA A 4 -5.30 -71.77 -9.03
N LEU A 5 -6.58 -71.39 -8.85
CA LEU A 5 -7.21 -70.16 -9.37
C LEU A 5 -6.39 -68.95 -8.93
N GLN A 6 -6.02 -68.04 -9.84
CA GLN A 6 -5.82 -66.62 -9.51
C GLN A 6 -6.20 -65.72 -10.70
N THR A 7 -7.42 -65.21 -10.64
CA THR A 7 -7.87 -63.97 -11.29
C THR A 7 -7.13 -62.79 -10.66
N LEU A 8 -6.28 -62.10 -11.42
CA LEU A 8 -5.77 -60.80 -11.01
C LEU A 8 -6.68 -59.69 -11.56
N ALA A 9 -7.57 -59.20 -10.69
CA ALA A 9 -8.21 -57.91 -10.86
C ALA A 9 -7.22 -56.82 -10.48
N LEU A 10 -6.76 -56.03 -11.46
CA LEU A 10 -5.95 -54.83 -11.24
C LEU A 10 -6.86 -53.74 -10.66
N LEU A 11 -6.84 -53.57 -9.33
CA LEU A 11 -7.39 -52.39 -8.67
C LEU A 11 -6.48 -51.18 -8.94
N SER A 12 -6.95 -50.28 -9.78
CA SER A 12 -6.45 -48.93 -9.98
C SER A 12 -6.62 -48.10 -8.70
N LEU A 13 -5.55 -47.97 -7.91
CA LEU A 13 -5.51 -47.07 -6.76
C LEU A 13 -5.14 -45.66 -7.24
N SER A 14 -6.16 -44.92 -7.68
CA SER A 14 -6.04 -43.49 -8.00
C SER A 14 -5.86 -42.69 -6.71
N LEU A 15 -4.62 -42.48 -6.28
CA LEU A 15 -4.29 -41.50 -5.24
C LEU A 15 -4.56 -40.09 -5.79
N THR A 16 -5.76 -39.57 -5.55
CA THR A 16 -6.01 -38.13 -5.66
C THR A 16 -5.35 -37.46 -4.45
N LEU A 17 -4.05 -37.16 -4.56
CA LEU A 17 -3.40 -36.16 -3.72
C LEU A 17 -4.07 -34.82 -4.00
N GLY A 18 -5.09 -34.49 -3.20
CA GLY A 18 -5.57 -33.13 -3.09
C GLY A 18 -4.44 -32.28 -2.55
N MET A 19 -3.73 -31.59 -3.44
CA MET A 19 -2.80 -30.55 -3.02
C MET A 19 -3.66 -29.44 -2.41
N ALA A 20 -3.77 -29.43 -1.08
CA ALA A 20 -4.26 -28.27 -0.36
C ALA A 20 -3.27 -27.15 -0.64
N GLN A 21 -3.61 -26.29 -1.60
CA GLN A 21 -2.85 -25.09 -1.89
C GLN A 21 -3.03 -24.18 -0.66
N ALA A 22 -2.02 -24.10 0.20
CA ALA A 22 -2.06 -23.19 1.34
C ALA A 22 -2.26 -21.78 0.77
N GLU A 23 -3.43 -21.19 1.00
CA GLU A 23 -3.68 -19.80 0.63
C GLU A 23 -2.70 -18.92 1.41
N THR A 24 -1.82 -18.22 0.70
CA THR A 24 -0.95 -17.24 1.34
C THR A 24 -1.82 -16.20 2.04
N PRO A 25 -1.64 -15.95 3.35
CA PRO A 25 -2.42 -14.95 4.06
C PRO A 25 -2.33 -13.59 3.38
N LEU A 26 -3.48 -12.93 3.19
CA LEU A 26 -3.54 -11.60 2.58
C LEU A 26 -2.99 -10.49 3.50
N PHE A 27 -2.92 -10.77 4.80
CA PHE A 27 -2.48 -9.84 5.83
C PHE A 27 -1.36 -10.46 6.68
N SER A 28 -0.43 -9.62 7.12
CA SER A 28 0.57 -9.97 8.13
C SER A 28 -0.09 -10.14 9.51
N ALA A 29 0.67 -10.66 10.48
CA ALA A 29 0.21 -10.78 11.87
C ALA A 29 -0.22 -9.42 12.47
N ASP A 30 0.45 -8.33 12.06
CA ASP A 30 0.12 -6.97 12.50
C ASP A 30 -1.05 -6.35 11.71
N GLY A 31 -1.61 -7.08 10.75
CA GLY A 31 -2.76 -6.67 9.95
C GLY A 31 -2.43 -5.73 8.80
N TYR A 32 -1.20 -5.73 8.28
CA TYR A 32 -0.86 -5.03 7.03
C TYR A 32 -1.17 -5.93 5.84
N ARG A 33 -1.69 -5.38 4.73
CA ARG A 33 -1.85 -6.13 3.48
C ARG A 33 -0.47 -6.53 2.96
N THR A 34 -0.25 -7.79 2.61
CA THR A 34 1.07 -8.29 2.15
C THR A 34 1.12 -8.64 0.65
N SER A 35 -0.04 -8.78 0.01
CA SER A 35 -0.13 -9.18 -1.40
C SER A 35 -1.39 -8.60 -2.07
N LEU A 36 -1.50 -8.78 -3.39
CA LEU A 36 -2.64 -8.29 -4.19
C LEU A 36 -2.93 -6.81 -3.93
N TYR A 37 -1.88 -5.97 -3.95
CA TYR A 37 -1.98 -4.57 -3.58
C TYR A 37 -2.90 -3.74 -4.48
N ARG A 38 -3.10 -4.17 -5.74
CA ARG A 38 -4.06 -3.58 -6.68
C ARG A 38 -5.33 -4.43 -6.72
N SER A 39 -6.21 -4.27 -5.72
CA SER A 39 -7.47 -5.00 -5.57
C SER A 39 -8.46 -4.18 -4.74
N PRO A 40 -9.78 -4.49 -4.76
CA PRO A 40 -10.79 -3.72 -4.04
C PRO A 40 -10.38 -3.47 -2.59
N THR A 41 -10.30 -2.20 -2.21
CA THR A 41 -9.92 -1.77 -0.86
C THR A 41 -11.16 -1.48 -0.01
N PRO A 42 -11.05 -1.50 1.34
CA PRO A 42 -12.19 -1.25 2.21
C PRO A 42 -12.82 0.14 1.99
N THR A 43 -14.10 0.27 2.32
CA THR A 43 -14.84 1.55 2.30
C THR A 43 -14.76 2.30 3.63
N GLN A 44 -13.96 1.81 4.58
CA GLN A 44 -13.69 2.41 5.87
C GLN A 44 -12.28 2.04 6.34
N VAL A 45 -11.65 2.92 7.11
CA VAL A 45 -10.38 2.67 7.81
C VAL A 45 -10.50 3.24 9.21
N GLU A 46 -10.15 2.46 10.23
CA GLU A 46 -10.34 2.87 11.63
C GLU A 46 -9.50 4.10 12.00
N ALA A 47 -8.29 4.19 11.45
CA ALA A 47 -7.30 5.17 11.85
C ALA A 47 -7.28 6.46 11.03
N ALA A 48 -8.18 6.64 10.05
CA ALA A 48 -8.22 7.83 9.21
C ALA A 48 -9.61 8.14 8.67
N GLN A 49 -9.81 9.40 8.30
CA GLN A 49 -10.98 9.81 7.53
C GLN A 49 -10.76 9.52 6.04
N ILE A 50 -11.69 8.82 5.40
CA ILE A 50 -11.70 8.72 3.93
C ILE A 50 -12.22 10.04 3.36
N ILE A 51 -11.52 10.56 2.36
CA ILE A 51 -11.90 11.77 1.63
C ILE A 51 -11.96 11.49 0.13
N ASP A 52 -12.86 12.15 -0.56
CA ASP A 52 -12.95 12.18 -2.01
C ASP A 52 -12.19 13.40 -2.58
N THR A 53 -12.25 13.58 -3.90
CA THR A 53 -11.56 14.69 -4.58
C THR A 53 -12.01 16.05 -4.08
N GLN A 54 -13.31 16.25 -3.86
CA GLN A 54 -13.85 17.51 -3.36
C GLN A 54 -13.40 17.79 -1.93
N GLY A 55 -13.45 16.77 -1.07
CA GLY A 55 -12.96 16.84 0.31
C GLY A 55 -11.46 17.16 0.37
N LEU A 56 -10.66 16.57 -0.52
CA LEU A 56 -9.24 16.90 -0.63
C LEU A 56 -9.02 18.35 -1.08
N GLN A 57 -9.76 18.83 -2.09
CA GLN A 57 -9.67 20.23 -2.50
C GLN A 57 -10.03 21.19 -1.37
N ALA A 58 -11.05 20.88 -0.57
CA ALA A 58 -11.42 21.67 0.60
C ALA A 58 -10.31 21.64 1.68
N LEU A 59 -9.75 20.46 1.97
CA LEU A 59 -8.67 20.31 2.93
C LEU A 59 -7.40 21.06 2.50
N LEU A 60 -7.11 21.12 1.20
CA LEU A 60 -5.99 21.90 0.65
C LEU A 60 -6.11 23.41 0.86
N GLN A 61 -7.30 23.93 1.15
CA GLN A 61 -7.53 25.34 1.51
C GLN A 61 -7.49 25.59 3.02
N ALA A 62 -7.43 24.52 3.84
CA ALA A 62 -7.41 24.62 5.29
C ALA A 62 -6.03 25.07 5.82
N GLN A 63 -6.01 25.47 7.10
CA GLN A 63 -4.81 25.84 7.84
C GLN A 63 -4.73 25.00 9.13
N PRO A 64 -3.63 24.25 9.35
CA PRO A 64 -2.50 24.06 8.44
C PRO A 64 -2.92 23.30 7.16
N ARG A 65 -2.27 23.62 6.04
CA ARG A 65 -2.43 22.88 4.79
C ARG A 65 -1.93 21.44 5.00
N PRO A 66 -2.64 20.41 4.52
CA PRO A 66 -2.22 19.03 4.71
C PRO A 66 -0.93 18.71 3.96
N LEU A 67 -0.13 17.81 4.52
CA LEU A 67 0.96 17.14 3.83
C LEU A 67 0.38 16.01 2.98
N LEU A 68 0.66 16.04 1.68
CA LEU A 68 0.24 14.99 0.76
C LEU A 68 1.36 13.96 0.63
N ILE A 69 1.07 12.72 0.97
CA ILE A 69 2.02 11.61 1.00
C ILE A 69 1.60 10.58 -0.05
N ASP A 70 2.35 10.54 -1.15
CA ASP A 70 2.25 9.45 -2.10
C ASP A 70 3.11 8.28 -1.63
N VAL A 71 2.58 7.07 -1.72
CA VAL A 71 3.29 5.83 -1.39
C VAL A 71 3.30 4.82 -2.54
N TYR A 72 3.02 5.28 -3.77
CA TYR A 72 3.10 4.43 -4.95
C TYR A 72 4.46 3.73 -5.06
N ARG A 73 4.46 2.49 -5.54
CA ARG A 73 5.70 1.70 -5.59
C ARG A 73 6.63 2.20 -6.70
N ARG A 74 7.92 2.16 -6.44
CA ARG A 74 8.99 2.41 -7.40
C ARG A 74 10.09 1.37 -7.20
N GLN A 75 10.50 0.71 -8.29
CA GLN A 75 11.55 -0.29 -8.21
C GLN A 75 12.84 0.29 -7.59
N TRP A 76 13.38 -0.41 -6.60
CA TRP A 76 14.64 -0.11 -5.94
C TRP A 76 15.67 -1.18 -6.31
N LEU A 77 16.73 -0.79 -7.01
CA LEU A 77 17.81 -1.71 -7.43
C LEU A 77 19.15 -1.01 -7.29
N GLN A 78 20.16 -1.75 -6.80
CA GLN A 78 21.54 -1.26 -6.68
C GLN A 78 21.64 0.08 -5.93
N GLY A 79 20.86 0.24 -4.86
CA GLY A 79 20.92 1.44 -4.01
C GLY A 79 20.26 2.69 -4.60
N ARG A 80 19.36 2.54 -5.59
CA ARG A 80 18.61 3.67 -6.15
C ARG A 80 17.24 3.27 -6.67
N PHE A 81 16.37 4.28 -6.79
CA PHE A 81 15.11 4.15 -7.52
C PHE A 81 15.38 4.08 -9.02
N ILE A 82 14.62 3.24 -9.72
CA ILE A 82 14.74 3.05 -11.17
C ILE A 82 13.65 3.85 -11.88
N ASP A 83 14.07 4.91 -12.59
CA ASP A 83 13.18 5.79 -13.35
C ASP A 83 12.81 5.19 -14.72
N SER A 84 12.12 4.06 -14.70
CA SER A 84 11.69 3.33 -15.91
C SER A 84 10.33 3.76 -16.44
N GLU A 85 9.49 4.37 -15.60
CA GLU A 85 8.11 4.73 -15.92
C GLU A 85 7.80 6.11 -15.35
N PRO A 86 7.20 7.04 -16.11
CA PRO A 86 6.75 8.31 -15.57
C PRO A 86 5.78 8.11 -14.40
N HIS A 87 5.94 8.92 -13.37
CA HIS A 87 4.96 9.00 -12.28
C HIS A 87 4.65 10.46 -12.00
N ALA A 88 3.39 10.73 -11.67
CA ALA A 88 2.91 12.07 -11.40
C ALA A 88 2.30 12.13 -9.99
N ASN A 89 2.37 13.32 -9.40
CA ASN A 89 1.84 13.59 -8.09
C ASN A 89 0.79 14.69 -8.14
N LEU A 90 -0.04 14.71 -7.11
CA LEU A 90 -0.78 15.91 -6.76
C LEU A 90 0.22 17.04 -6.47
N PRO A 91 -0.08 18.30 -6.83
CA PRO A 91 0.84 19.41 -6.59
C PRO A 91 1.16 19.59 -5.10
N GLY A 92 2.45 19.54 -4.76
CA GLY A 92 2.95 19.68 -3.39
C GLY A 92 3.10 18.38 -2.61
N SER A 93 2.96 17.22 -3.25
CA SER A 93 3.16 15.93 -2.59
C SER A 93 4.61 15.55 -2.38
N HIS A 94 4.84 14.81 -1.30
CA HIS A 94 6.07 14.07 -1.02
C HIS A 94 5.86 12.60 -1.38
N TRP A 95 6.74 12.06 -2.22
CA TRP A 95 6.66 10.66 -2.61
C TRP A 95 7.55 9.78 -1.75
N LEU A 96 6.95 9.13 -0.76
CA LEU A 96 7.60 8.13 0.09
C LEU A 96 7.42 6.74 -0.53
N ALA A 97 8.08 6.51 -1.66
CA ALA A 97 7.91 5.30 -2.45
C ALA A 97 8.16 4.01 -1.64
N ASN A 98 7.40 2.96 -1.95
CA ASN A 98 7.46 1.62 -1.33
C ASN A 98 7.08 1.55 0.16
N THR A 99 6.84 2.68 0.83
CA THR A 99 6.51 2.68 2.27
C THR A 99 5.11 2.16 2.59
N GLY A 100 4.31 1.83 1.58
CA GLY A 100 3.04 1.13 1.73
C GLY A 100 3.16 -0.39 1.67
N ASP A 101 4.35 -0.97 1.44
CA ASP A 101 4.51 -2.42 1.44
C ASP A 101 4.13 -3.00 2.82
N GLY A 102 3.56 -4.20 2.80
CA GLY A 102 3.06 -4.88 3.99
C GLY A 102 4.15 -5.17 5.00
N GLU A 103 5.31 -5.59 4.50
CA GLU A 103 6.51 -5.83 5.28
C GLU A 103 7.58 -4.83 4.87
N LEU A 104 8.04 -4.02 5.83
CA LEU A 104 9.13 -3.08 5.63
C LEU A 104 10.33 -3.53 6.44
N SER A 105 11.53 -3.50 5.83
CA SER A 105 12.77 -3.61 6.60
C SER A 105 12.90 -2.42 7.57
N PRO A 106 13.75 -2.52 8.60
CA PRO A 106 13.99 -1.41 9.53
C PRO A 106 14.40 -0.10 8.82
N GLU A 107 15.15 -0.19 7.72
CA GLU A 107 15.58 0.96 6.92
C GLU A 107 14.39 1.65 6.25
N TRP A 108 13.46 0.88 5.66
CA TRP A 108 12.23 1.43 5.07
C TRP A 108 11.26 2.00 6.11
N GLN A 109 11.20 1.38 7.29
CA GLN A 109 10.44 1.95 8.42
C GLN A 109 11.04 3.28 8.88
N GLY A 110 12.37 3.36 9.00
CA GLY A 110 13.09 4.57 9.37
C GLY A 110 12.97 5.67 8.32
N TYR A 111 13.01 5.32 7.03
CA TYR A 111 12.75 6.23 5.92
C TYR A 111 11.35 6.85 6.05
N PHE A 112 10.31 6.03 6.24
CA PHE A 112 8.95 6.52 6.41
C PHE A 112 8.80 7.45 7.62
N SER A 113 9.23 6.99 8.81
CA SER A 113 9.04 7.75 10.05
C SER A 113 9.81 9.07 10.07
N ARG A 114 11.06 9.07 9.59
CA ARG A 114 11.91 10.27 9.51
C ARG A 114 11.32 11.33 8.61
N TYR A 115 10.83 10.94 7.43
CA TYR A 115 10.21 11.91 6.52
C TYR A 115 8.92 12.47 7.10
N LEU A 116 8.05 11.65 7.68
CA LEU A 116 6.85 12.17 8.32
C LEU A 116 7.19 13.15 9.45
N GLU A 117 8.17 12.82 10.30
CA GLU A 117 8.62 13.68 11.39
C GLU A 117 9.21 15.00 10.89
N GLN A 118 10.07 14.95 9.85
CA GLN A 118 10.66 16.13 9.24
C GLN A 118 9.59 17.03 8.61
N LEU A 119 8.70 16.46 7.79
CA LEU A 119 7.67 17.19 7.06
C LEU A 119 6.63 17.80 8.01
N SER A 120 6.26 17.08 9.06
CA SER A 120 5.33 17.57 10.07
C SER A 120 5.99 18.44 11.14
N ALA A 121 7.29 18.70 11.07
CA ALA A 121 8.09 19.35 12.12
C ALA A 121 7.84 18.73 13.52
N GLY A 122 7.73 17.40 13.58
CA GLY A 122 7.44 16.64 14.79
C GLY A 122 5.98 16.70 15.28
N ASN A 123 5.12 17.51 14.65
CA ASN A 123 3.72 17.64 15.04
C ASN A 123 2.87 16.45 14.57
N ARG A 124 2.51 15.56 15.51
CA ARG A 124 1.65 14.38 15.25
C ARG A 124 0.19 14.73 14.92
N GLN A 125 -0.23 15.97 15.14
CA GLN A 125 -1.56 16.47 14.76
C GLN A 125 -1.56 17.18 13.39
N HIS A 126 -0.40 17.32 12.74
CA HIS A 126 -0.36 17.90 11.40
C HIS A 126 -1.17 17.02 10.43
N PRO A 127 -2.11 17.57 9.64
CA PRO A 127 -2.93 16.79 8.71
C PRO A 127 -2.08 16.06 7.67
N LEU A 128 -2.19 14.74 7.60
CA LEU A 128 -1.53 13.91 6.60
C LEU A 128 -2.57 13.27 5.68
N VAL A 129 -2.43 13.46 4.38
CA VAL A 129 -3.25 12.78 3.37
C VAL A 129 -2.39 11.73 2.69
N PHE A 130 -2.71 10.46 2.88
CA PHE A 130 -2.07 9.35 2.19
C PHE A 130 -2.84 8.98 0.93
N TYR A 131 -2.11 8.77 -0.16
CA TYR A 131 -2.70 8.32 -1.41
C TYR A 131 -1.75 7.44 -2.23
N CYS A 132 -2.31 6.82 -3.26
CA CYS A 132 -1.63 5.97 -4.23
C CYS A 132 -2.43 6.10 -5.54
N ARG A 133 -2.79 4.98 -6.17
CA ARG A 133 -3.81 4.88 -7.23
C ARG A 133 -5.11 4.31 -6.67
N ALA A 134 -6.16 4.26 -7.49
CA ALA A 134 -7.39 3.58 -7.12
C ALA A 134 -7.13 2.09 -6.85
N ASP A 135 -7.89 1.55 -5.90
CA ASP A 135 -7.80 0.17 -5.42
C ASP A 135 -6.37 -0.22 -5.00
N CYS A 136 -5.66 0.70 -4.33
CA CYS A 136 -4.29 0.48 -3.87
C CYS A 136 -4.22 0.30 -2.35
N TRP A 137 -3.85 -0.91 -1.91
CA TRP A 137 -3.64 -1.23 -0.49
C TRP A 137 -2.37 -0.61 0.11
N LEU A 138 -1.44 -0.09 -0.71
CA LEU A 138 -0.21 0.54 -0.21
C LEU A 138 -0.52 1.80 0.61
N SER A 139 -1.43 2.65 0.14
CA SER A 139 -1.85 3.85 0.90
C SER A 139 -2.65 3.50 2.15
N TRP A 140 -3.44 2.42 2.12
CA TRP A 140 -4.11 1.90 3.31
C TRP A 140 -3.10 1.43 4.39
N ASN A 141 -2.07 0.68 3.98
CA ASN A 141 -1.00 0.27 4.88
C ASN A 141 -0.24 1.48 5.45
N ALA A 142 0.05 2.48 4.62
CA ALA A 142 0.75 3.69 5.05
C ALA A 142 -0.05 4.49 6.10
N VAL A 143 -1.38 4.59 5.94
CA VAL A 143 -2.27 5.18 6.96
C VAL A 143 -2.15 4.45 8.28
N LYS A 144 -2.30 3.12 8.27
CA LYS A 144 -2.19 2.28 9.47
C LYS A 144 -0.82 2.45 10.13
N ARG A 145 0.25 2.56 9.34
CA ARG A 145 1.61 2.77 9.81
C ARG A 145 1.80 4.15 10.43
N ALA A 146 1.27 5.21 9.83
CA ALA A 146 1.31 6.55 10.41
C ALA A 146 0.54 6.63 11.73
N ALA A 147 -0.59 5.94 11.83
CA ALA A 147 -1.35 5.84 13.07
C ALA A 147 -0.55 5.13 14.17
N ALA A 148 0.15 4.04 13.84
CA ALA A 148 1.04 3.34 14.78
C ALA A 148 2.22 4.20 15.26
N LEU A 149 2.62 5.23 14.48
CA LEU A 149 3.60 6.24 14.88
C LEU A 149 3.00 7.39 15.73
N GLY A 150 1.70 7.34 16.02
CA GLY A 150 0.99 8.30 16.87
C GLY A 150 0.44 9.51 16.14
N TYR A 151 0.42 9.53 14.80
CA TYR A 151 -0.27 10.59 14.06
C TYR A 151 -1.78 10.45 14.20
N THR A 152 -2.46 11.57 14.47
CA THR A 152 -3.91 11.56 14.80
C THR A 152 -4.78 12.23 13.75
N SER A 153 -4.22 13.10 12.91
CA SER A 153 -4.93 13.83 11.86
C SER A 153 -4.69 13.18 10.51
N LEU A 154 -5.24 11.98 10.33
CA LEU A 154 -4.97 11.13 9.17
C LEU A 154 -6.15 11.12 8.21
N TYR A 155 -5.84 11.27 6.93
CA TYR A 155 -6.78 11.21 5.82
C TYR A 155 -6.31 10.20 4.78
N TRP A 156 -7.24 9.44 4.24
CA TRP A 156 -6.99 8.51 3.15
C TRP A 156 -7.74 8.94 1.90
N TYR A 157 -7.01 9.45 0.92
CA TYR A 157 -7.56 9.75 -0.40
C TYR A 157 -7.53 8.45 -1.23
N ARG A 158 -8.55 7.62 -1.00
CA ARG A 158 -8.64 6.21 -1.40
C ARG A 158 -8.47 5.99 -2.90
N ASP A 159 -9.12 6.82 -3.71
CA ASP A 159 -9.12 6.68 -5.17
C ASP A 159 -7.91 7.35 -5.83
N GLY A 160 -7.15 8.12 -5.04
CA GLY A 160 -5.79 8.54 -5.34
C GLY A 160 -5.63 9.36 -6.62
N LEU A 161 -4.46 9.22 -7.24
CA LEU A 161 -4.10 9.96 -8.44
C LEU A 161 -5.10 9.76 -9.59
N ASP A 162 -5.63 8.54 -9.74
CA ASP A 162 -6.55 8.21 -10.85
C ASP A 162 -7.84 9.07 -10.76
N ALA A 163 -8.41 9.25 -9.55
CA ALA A 163 -9.57 10.12 -9.36
C ALA A 163 -9.25 11.62 -9.49
N TRP A 164 -8.02 12.02 -9.15
CA TRP A 164 -7.56 13.40 -9.31
C TRP A 164 -7.41 13.78 -10.79
N GLU A 165 -6.79 12.90 -11.57
CA GLU A 165 -6.66 13.03 -13.03
C GLU A 165 -8.02 12.97 -13.73
N ALA A 166 -8.91 12.07 -13.31
CA ALA A 166 -10.27 11.98 -13.86
C ALA A 166 -11.10 13.26 -13.63
N ALA A 167 -10.81 14.00 -12.56
CA ALA A 167 -11.41 15.31 -12.29
C ALA A 167 -10.79 16.46 -13.11
N GLY A 168 -9.81 16.19 -13.97
CA GLY A 168 -9.12 17.19 -14.80
C GLY A 168 -8.22 18.14 -13.99
N LEU A 169 -7.79 17.73 -12.80
CA LEU A 169 -6.98 18.55 -11.92
C LEU A 169 -5.48 18.45 -12.27
N PRO A 170 -4.69 19.50 -12.02
CA PRO A 170 -3.28 19.53 -12.42
C PRO A 170 -2.45 18.50 -11.67
N VAL A 171 -1.49 17.91 -12.35
CA VAL A 171 -0.49 16.99 -11.78
C VAL A 171 0.92 17.49 -12.08
N VAL A 172 1.90 17.05 -11.30
CA VAL A 172 3.32 17.38 -11.48
C VAL A 172 4.15 16.11 -11.62
N ALA A 173 5.21 16.14 -12.42
CA ALA A 173 6.16 15.03 -12.48
C ALA A 173 6.77 14.78 -11.09
N ALA A 174 6.81 13.52 -10.68
CA ALA A 174 7.21 13.13 -9.34
C ALA A 174 8.56 12.42 -9.33
N GLN A 175 9.36 12.70 -8.31
CA GLN A 175 10.57 11.94 -7.96
C GLN A 175 10.43 11.47 -6.51
N PRO A 176 10.82 10.24 -6.17
CA PRO A 176 10.80 9.78 -4.80
C PRO A 176 11.69 10.64 -3.91
N GLU A 177 11.26 10.86 -2.68
CA GLU A 177 12.11 11.41 -1.64
C GLU A 177 13.33 10.50 -1.43
N ALA A 178 14.50 11.10 -1.19
CA ALA A 178 15.76 10.38 -1.14
C ALA A 178 15.76 9.29 -0.04
N PHE A 179 15.90 8.03 -0.47
CA PHE A 179 16.16 6.92 0.43
C PHE A 179 17.63 6.98 0.89
N PRO A 180 17.91 6.80 2.19
CA PRO A 180 19.25 6.93 2.76
C PRO A 180 20.22 5.85 2.28
#